data_AF-A0AAV6EBH3-F1
#
_entry.id   AF-A0AAV6EBH3-F1
#
_cell.length_a   1.000
_cell.length_b   1.000
_cell.length_c   1.000
_cell.angle_alpha   90.00
_cell.angle_beta   90.00
_cell.angle_gamma   90.00
#
_symmetry.space_group_name_H-M   'P 1'
#
loop_
_entity.id
_entity.type
_entity.pdbx_description
1 polymer ?
#
loop_
_entity_poly.entity_id
_entity_poly.type
_entity_poly.pdbx_seq_one_letter_code
_entity_poly.pdbx_strand_id
1 'polypeptide(L)' 'MNEQEAKAIVLEWLTDFRAYYIYPVQLLGILANGMCVPSKVAAAYHILEPRAEFELLAEFAAWGLNEGAANEQ' A
#
# COMPACT_ATOMS: atom_id res chain seq x y z
N MET A 1 12.98 11.99 3.96
CA MET A 1 11.60 11.61 3.65
C MET A 1 10.78 11.86 4.89
N ASN A 2 9.73 12.66 4.77
CA ASN A 2 8.78 12.85 5.87
C ASN A 2 7.68 11.77 5.86
N GLU A 3 6.86 11.71 6.91
CA GLU A 3 5.82 10.68 7.06
C GLU A 3 4.78 10.71 5.92
N GLN A 4 4.43 11.90 5.43
CA GLN A 4 3.45 12.07 4.36
C GLN A 4 3.99 11.57 3.01
N GLU A 5 5.27 11.87 2.72
CA GLU A 5 5.99 11.33 1.57
C GLU A 5 6.15 9.80 1.66
N ALA A 6 6.46 9.28 2.84
CA ALA A 6 6.58 7.85 3.07
C ALA A 6 5.25 7.13 2.82
N LYS A 7 4.14 7.66 3.35
CA LYS A 7 2.80 7.12 3.12
C LYS A 7 2.46 7.10 1.63
N ALA A 8 2.75 8.19 0.91
CA ALA A 8 2.50 8.28 -0.53
C ALA A 8 3.28 7.23 -1.33
N ILE A 9 4.56 7.00 -1.00
CA ILE A 9 5.39 5.98 -1.66
C ILE A 9 4.82 4.56 -1.44
N VAL A 10 4.40 4.26 -0.22
CA VAL A 10 3.82 2.95 0.10
C VAL A 10 2.45 2.79 -0.59
N LEU A 11 1.62 3.83 -0.57
CA LEU A 11 0.30 3.80 -1.21
C LEU A 11 0.41 3.66 -2.72
N GLU A 12 1.34 4.36 -3.37
CA GLU A 12 1.62 4.22 -4.80
C GLU A 12 2.01 2.77 -5.11
N TRP A 13 2.90 2.16 -4.32
CA TRP A 13 3.27 0.76 -4.52
C TRP A 13 2.11 -0.23 -4.30
N LEU A 14 1.26 0.01 -3.30
CA LEU A 14 0.08 -0.83 -3.04
C LEU A 14 -0.97 -0.73 -4.15
N THR A 15 -1.12 0.44 -4.76
CA THR A 15 -2.12 0.74 -5.79
C THR A 15 -1.62 0.52 -7.23
N ASP A 16 -0.30 0.39 -7.45
CA ASP A 16 0.29 0.07 -8.77
C ASP A 16 0.09 -1.40 -9.20
N PHE A 17 -0.75 -2.16 -8.47
CA PHE A 17 -1.03 -3.55 -8.77
C PHE A 17 -2.04 -3.74 -9.91
N ARG A 18 -1.58 -3.51 -11.14
CA ARG A 18 -2.23 -4.05 -12.36
C ARG A 18 -1.76 -5.46 -12.72
N ALA A 19 -0.75 -6.01 -12.02
CA ALA A 19 0.04 -7.13 -12.53
C ALA A 19 -0.11 -8.48 -11.79
N TYR A 20 -0.74 -8.55 -10.61
CA TYR A 20 -0.81 -9.82 -9.88
C TYR A 20 -2.16 -10.01 -9.20
N TYR A 21 -2.74 -11.21 -9.38
CA TYR A 21 -3.91 -11.74 -8.68
C TYR A 21 -3.62 -11.98 -7.17
N ILE A 22 -3.11 -10.97 -6.46
CA ILE A 22 -2.74 -11.05 -5.04
C ILE A 22 -3.84 -10.40 -4.21
N TYR A 23 -4.32 -11.10 -3.18
CA TYR A 23 -5.32 -10.55 -2.28
C TYR A 23 -4.72 -9.40 -1.44
N PRO A 24 -5.47 -8.33 -1.15
CA PRO A 24 -4.98 -7.18 -0.38
C PRO A 24 -4.26 -7.54 0.94
N VAL A 25 -4.78 -8.54 1.66
CA VAL A 25 -4.19 -9.02 2.92
C VAL A 25 -2.80 -9.65 2.70
N GLN A 26 -2.59 -10.35 1.58
CA GLN A 26 -1.28 -10.91 1.23
C GLN A 26 -0.29 -9.81 0.86
N LEU A 27 -0.76 -8.74 0.19
CA LEU A 27 0.05 -7.57 -0.16
C LEU A 27 0.58 -6.85 1.08
N LEU A 28 -0.29 -6.67 2.09
CA LEU A 28 0.08 -6.12 3.39
C LEU A 28 1.07 -7.04 4.13
N GLY A 29 0.87 -8.36 4.06
CA GLY A 29 1.82 -9.32 4.60
C GLY A 29 3.20 -9.22 3.95
N ILE A 30 3.26 -9.05 2.63
CA ILE A 30 4.51 -8.82 1.88
C ILE A 30 5.20 -7.54 2.37
N LEU A 31 4.45 -6.45 2.50
CA LEU A 31 4.94 -5.16 2.99
C LEU A 31 5.54 -5.28 4.39
N ALA A 32 4.82 -5.94 5.32
CA ALA A 32 5.26 -6.12 6.70
C ALA A 32 6.51 -7.00 6.85
N ASN A 33 6.67 -7.99 5.97
CA ASN A 33 7.84 -8.89 5.99
C ASN A 33 9.00 -8.40 5.11
N GLY A 34 8.81 -7.33 4.32
CA GLY A 34 9.83 -6.78 3.41
C GLY A 34 10.24 -7.71 2.25
N MET A 35 9.49 -8.80 2.01
CA MET A 35 9.86 -9.81 1.02
C MET A 35 9.51 -9.33 -0.39
N CYS A 36 10.47 -9.26 -1.31
CA CYS A 36 10.23 -8.77 -2.69
C CYS A 36 9.70 -7.32 -2.77
N VAL A 37 9.87 -6.53 -1.70
CA VAL A 37 9.49 -5.11 -1.66
C VAL A 37 10.69 -4.27 -2.11
N PRO A 38 10.52 -3.27 -3.00
CA PRO A 38 11.59 -2.35 -3.35
C PRO A 38 12.15 -1.65 -2.12
N SER A 39 13.47 -1.46 -2.07
CA SER A 39 14.16 -0.92 -0.88
C SER A 39 13.60 0.43 -0.42
N LYS A 40 13.18 1.27 -1.38
CA LYS A 40 12.55 2.58 -1.10
C LYS A 40 11.20 2.44 -0.41
N VAL A 41 10.39 1.45 -0.81
CA VAL A 41 9.06 1.17 -0.23
C VAL A 41 9.22 0.58 1.17
N ALA A 42 10.16 -0.36 1.35
CA ALA A 42 10.45 -0.92 2.67
C ALA A 42 10.94 0.16 3.65
N ALA A 43 11.85 1.02 3.21
CA ALA A 43 12.33 2.15 4.02
C ALA A 43 11.19 3.14 4.36
N ALA A 44 10.27 3.38 3.43
CA ALA A 44 9.11 4.23 3.66
C ALA A 44 8.16 3.63 4.69
N TYR A 45 7.85 2.34 4.58
CA TYR A 45 6.96 1.65 5.51
C TYR A 45 7.51 1.67 6.95
N HIS A 46 8.83 1.48 7.13
CA HIS A 46 9.47 1.51 8.45
C HIS A 46 9.48 2.89 9.14
N ILE A 47 9.18 3.98 8.42
CA ILE A 47 9.13 5.33 8.98
C ILE A 47 7.71 5.71 9.45
N LEU A 48 6.68 4.95 9.05
CA LEU A 48 5.30 5.25 9.40
C LEU A 48 5.06 5.00 10.89
N GLU A 49 4.49 5.99 11.57
CA GLU A 49 3.93 5.79 12.90
C GLU A 49 2.60 5.03 12.80
N PRO A 50 2.13 4.39 13.89
CA PRO A 50 0.91 3.59 13.88
C PRO A 50 -0.31 4.33 13.33
N ARG A 51 -0.41 5.64 13.58
CA ARG A 51 -1.50 6.46 13.03
C ARG A 51 -1.44 6.53 11.51
N ALA A 52 -0.27 6.80 10.94
CA ALA A 52 -0.10 6.91 9.49
C ALA A 52 -0.32 5.56 8.79
N GLU A 53 -0.03 4.45 9.47
CA GLU A 53 -0.36 3.12 8.98
C GLU A 53 -1.88 2.90 8.88
N PHE A 54 -2.67 3.32 9.87
CA PHE A 54 -4.13 3.28 9.75
C PHE A 54 -4.66 4.14 8.61
N GLU A 55 -4.10 5.34 8.42
CA GLU A 55 -4.46 6.21 7.30
C GLU A 55 -4.13 5.56 5.94
N LEU A 56 -2.94 4.95 5.82
CA LEU A 56 -2.52 4.19 4.64
C LEU A 56 -3.51 3.06 4.32
N LEU A 57 -3.90 2.27 5.33
CA LEU A 57 -4.84 1.16 5.17
C LEU A 57 -6.22 1.64 4.74
N ALA A 58 -6.70 2.76 5.30
CA ALA A 58 -7.97 3.36 4.91
C ALA A 58 -7.94 3.86 3.46
N GLU A 59 -6.87 4.54 3.05
CA GLU A 59 -6.69 5.04 1.68
C GLU A 59 -6.58 3.88 0.67
N PHE A 60 -5.83 2.84 1.00
CA PHE A 60 -5.71 1.64 0.17
C PHE A 60 -7.04 0.89 0.01
N ALA A 61 -7.79 0.73 1.10
CA ALA A 61 -9.12 0.12 1.04
C ALA A 61 -10.10 0.95 0.21
N ALA A 62 -10.10 2.27 0.38
CA ALA A 62 -10.95 3.17 -0.41
C ALA A 62 -10.63 3.08 -1.91
N TRP A 63 -9.34 3.04 -2.27
CA TRP A 63 -8.92 2.82 -3.65
C TRP A 63 -9.43 1.49 -4.20
N GLY A 64 -9.20 0.38 -3.50
CA GLY A 64 -9.59 -0.95 -3.98
C GLY A 64 -11.11 -1.12 -4.17
N LEU A 65 -11.91 -0.52 -3.29
CA LEU A 65 -13.38 -0.52 -3.43
C LEU A 65 -13.86 0.32 -4.63
N ASN A 66 -13.15 1.40 -4.97
CA ASN A 66 -13.50 2.24 -6.12
C ASN A 66 -13.06 1.63 -7.46
N GLU A 67 -11.90 0.97 -7.52
CA GLU A 67 -11.45 0.24 -8.72
C GLU A 67 -12.33 -0.97 -9.03
N GLY A 68 -12.81 -1.68 -8.00
CA GLY A 68 -13.80 -2.75 -8.17
C GLY A 68 -15.08 -2.23 -8.81
N ALA A 69 -15.56 -1.04 -8.39
CA ALA A 69 -16.75 -0.42 -8.94
C ALA A 69 -16.56 0.11 -10.38
N ALA A 70 -15.33 0.50 -10.77
CA ALA A 70 -15.02 0.99 -12.11
C ALA A 70 -14.88 -0.12 -13.16
N ASN A 71 -14.54 -1.35 -12.75
CA ASN A 71 -14.38 -2.51 -13.64
C ASN A 71 -15.65 -3.40 -13.75
N GLU A 72 -16.76 -3.02 -13.08
CA GLU A 72 -18.07 -3.68 -13.17
C GLU A 72 -19.06 -2.96 -14.13
N GLN A 73 -18.62 -1.93 -14.85
CA GLN A 73 -19.39 -1.22 -15.90
C GLN A 73 -18.93 -1.59 -17.31
#